data_AF-A8PXB8-F1
#
_entry.id   AF-A8PXB8-F1
#
_cell.length_a   1.000
_cell.length_b   1.000
_cell.length_c   1.000
_cell.angle_alpha   90.00
_cell.angle_beta   90.00
_cell.angle_gamma   90.00
#
_symmetry.space_group_name_H-M   'P 1'
#
loop_
_entity.id
_entity.type
_entity.pdbx_description
1 polymer ?
#
loop_
_entity_poly.entity_id
_entity_poly.type
_entity_poly.pdbx_seq_one_letter_code
_entity_poly.pdbx_strand_id
1 'polypeptide(L)'
;MADSGDTVGDKRGFHALASHVWRKLKQIDLNPETAFKRKRPPPSSRRVMINIELPKEAYDKRGRVRRQWMFATNQVITAKYTVYNFVFKNLLEQFRRVANIFFLVLVILQFFPQFTTISPGLAMLPLLIVLFITMVKDGYEDIKRHQSDRTVNRQKTRVLSGHGYTNHNKTEGKSRSLLLMWQLAWRYVMPPWLVEKFSKKRKQQAVSMHDLGAHAPPGSPRPLSPDAAHGRFSSMSFDRPSTIGKSSHDEPRHSLSLSGHGASAYWRSRHWDDVKVGDIVCLRNNDPVPADIVICATSEDDGSCYVETKNLDGEINLKSRYAVQQLTDMRSPEACLDRQFDVEVEPQNTDMYRFSGCVNLYDEFDEEGNPLACPVTLNQVLLRGSALRNTEWVIGVVVMTGADSKIVLNSGDTPSKRSIMEYEMNKMVYVNPGHHRRHGRDLCDC
;
A
#
# COMPACT_ATOMS: atom_id res chain seq x y z
N MET A 1 -13.89 -1.25 -81.86
CA MET A 1 -15.07 -1.27 -80.98
C MET A 1 -14.70 -2.01 -79.71
N ALA A 2 -14.82 -1.31 -78.59
CA ALA A 2 -14.82 -1.75 -77.19
C ALA A 2 -13.67 -2.66 -76.68
N ASP A 3 -12.81 -1.98 -75.94
CA ASP A 3 -11.79 -2.44 -75.01
C ASP A 3 -12.41 -3.21 -73.82
N SER A 4 -11.88 -4.38 -73.50
CA SER A 4 -12.28 -5.20 -72.34
C SER A 4 -11.31 -4.94 -71.19
N GLY A 5 -11.67 -3.98 -70.34
CA GLY A 5 -10.91 -3.57 -69.16
C GLY A 5 -11.03 -4.56 -67.98
N ASP A 6 -9.88 -4.99 -67.49
CA ASP A 6 -9.65 -5.72 -66.25
C ASP A 6 -10.23 -5.00 -65.01
N THR A 7 -11.00 -5.72 -64.19
CA THR A 7 -11.24 -5.35 -62.79
C THR A 7 -10.73 -6.44 -61.85
N VAL A 8 -9.40 -6.66 -61.85
CA VAL A 8 -8.69 -7.43 -60.83
C VAL A 8 -7.77 -6.48 -60.07
N GLY A 9 -8.35 -5.56 -59.30
CA GLY A 9 -7.59 -4.47 -58.71
C GLY A 9 -8.21 -3.84 -57.48
N ASP A 10 -8.65 -4.61 -56.49
CA ASP A 10 -8.94 -4.00 -55.16
C ASP A 10 -8.89 -4.94 -53.94
N LYS A 11 -8.69 -6.25 -54.10
CA LYS A 11 -8.68 -7.17 -52.93
C LYS A 11 -7.35 -7.20 -52.16
N ARG A 12 -6.24 -6.82 -52.79
CA ARG A 12 -4.89 -6.86 -52.16
C ARG A 12 -4.59 -5.63 -51.31
N GLY A 13 -5.10 -4.46 -51.69
CA GLY A 13 -4.93 -3.20 -50.94
C GLY A 13 -5.65 -3.23 -49.59
N PHE A 14 -6.89 -3.75 -49.57
CA PHE A 14 -7.66 -3.91 -48.33
C PHE A 14 -7.01 -4.89 -47.34
N HIS A 15 -6.48 -6.02 -47.81
CA HIS A 15 -5.78 -6.99 -46.96
C HIS A 15 -4.45 -6.44 -46.39
N ALA A 16 -3.72 -5.67 -47.19
CA ALA A 16 -2.49 -5.01 -46.74
C ALA A 16 -2.77 -3.88 -45.73
N LEU A 17 -3.80 -3.07 -45.96
CA LEU A 17 -4.22 -2.01 -45.03
C LEU A 17 -4.77 -2.60 -43.73
N ALA A 18 -5.63 -3.63 -43.82
CA ALA A 18 -6.19 -4.31 -42.66
C ALA A 18 -5.10 -4.99 -41.82
N SER A 19 -4.13 -5.66 -42.44
CA SER A 19 -3.00 -6.28 -41.73
C SER A 19 -2.05 -5.24 -41.11
N HIS A 20 -1.84 -4.09 -41.76
CA HIS A 20 -1.05 -2.99 -41.21
C HIS A 20 -1.74 -2.32 -40.01
N VAL A 21 -3.06 -2.10 -40.10
CA VAL A 21 -3.89 -1.61 -38.99
C VAL A 21 -3.94 -2.63 -37.85
N TRP A 22 -4.09 -3.93 -38.15
CA TRP A 22 -4.04 -5.00 -37.15
C TRP A 22 -2.68 -5.07 -36.45
N ARG A 23 -1.57 -4.88 -37.19
CA ARG A 23 -0.22 -4.88 -36.63
C ARG A 23 0.02 -3.66 -35.73
N LYS A 24 -0.52 -2.49 -36.09
CA LYS A 24 -0.52 -1.30 -35.22
C LYS A 24 -1.44 -1.47 -34.00
N LEU A 25 -2.64 -2.03 -34.16
CA LEU A 25 -3.54 -2.33 -33.04
C LEU A 25 -2.95 -3.36 -32.07
N LYS A 26 -2.19 -4.35 -32.58
CA LYS A 26 -1.47 -5.35 -31.76
C LYS A 26 -0.26 -4.76 -31.01
N GLN A 27 0.27 -3.62 -31.47
CA GLN A 27 1.33 -2.86 -30.78
C GLN A 27 0.78 -1.90 -29.71
N ILE A 28 -0.52 -1.56 -29.76
CA ILE A 28 -1.17 -0.86 -28.67
C ILE A 28 -1.39 -1.90 -27.57
N ASP A 29 -0.48 -1.93 -26.59
CA ASP A 29 -0.62 -2.74 -25.38
C ASP A 29 -1.81 -2.21 -24.57
N LEU A 30 -3.02 -2.60 -24.97
CA LEU A 30 -4.30 -2.30 -24.33
C LEU A 30 -4.49 -3.05 -23.00
N ASN A 31 -3.42 -3.59 -22.40
CA ASN A 31 -3.50 -4.17 -21.09
C ASN A 31 -3.85 -3.05 -20.07
N PRO A 32 -5.08 -3.05 -19.50
CA PRO A 32 -5.49 -2.04 -18.53
C PRO A 32 -4.64 -2.11 -17.25
N GLU A 33 -3.90 -3.20 -17.06
CA GLU A 33 -2.97 -3.38 -15.96
C GLU A 33 -1.65 -2.64 -16.16
N THR A 34 -1.12 -2.54 -17.38
CA THR A 34 0.15 -1.85 -17.66
C THR A 34 -0.07 -0.38 -18.01
N ALA A 35 -1.18 -0.06 -18.70
CA ALA A 35 -1.49 1.29 -19.18
C ALA A 35 -1.65 2.33 -18.06
N PHE A 36 -2.13 1.91 -16.88
CA PHE A 36 -2.39 2.81 -15.75
C PHE A 36 -1.37 2.69 -14.60
N LYS A 37 -0.29 1.91 -14.78
CA LYS A 37 0.76 1.75 -13.75
C LYS A 37 1.85 2.81 -13.90
N ARG A 38 2.30 3.35 -12.76
CA ARG A 38 3.44 4.28 -12.70
C ARG A 38 4.73 3.48 -12.89
N LYS A 39 5.46 3.71 -13.99
CA LYS A 39 6.78 3.08 -14.20
C LYS A 39 7.77 3.56 -13.13
N ARG A 40 8.36 2.62 -12.40
CA ARG A 40 9.40 2.87 -11.41
C ARG A 40 10.78 2.82 -12.06
N PRO A 41 11.79 3.53 -11.50
CA PRO A 41 13.17 3.32 -11.92
C PRO A 41 13.61 1.87 -11.66
N PRO A 42 14.62 1.38 -12.38
CA PRO A 42 15.21 0.07 -12.10
C PRO A 42 15.78 0.04 -10.67
N PRO A 43 15.86 -1.14 -10.05
CA PRO A 43 16.42 -1.28 -8.72
C PRO A 43 17.90 -0.86 -8.72
N SER A 44 18.24 0.13 -7.91
CA SER A 44 19.61 0.59 -7.66
C SER A 44 19.98 0.36 -6.19
N SER A 45 21.29 0.27 -5.90
CA SER A 45 21.80 0.36 -4.53
C SER A 45 21.30 1.66 -3.88
N ARG A 46 21.02 1.61 -2.58
CA ARG A 46 20.45 2.74 -1.85
C ARG A 46 21.27 3.05 -0.61
N ARG A 47 21.45 4.34 -0.36
CA ARG A 47 22.17 4.86 0.79
C ARG A 47 21.24 5.71 1.65
N VAL A 48 21.06 5.32 2.90
CA VAL A 48 20.16 5.95 3.86
C VAL A 48 20.98 6.75 4.85
N MET A 49 20.76 8.06 4.93
CA MET A 49 21.56 8.95 5.79
C MET A 49 20.88 9.15 7.15
N ILE A 50 21.60 8.94 8.26
CA ILE A 50 21.08 9.10 9.62
C ILE A 50 21.84 10.22 10.33
N ASN A 51 21.11 11.27 10.71
CA ASN A 51 21.66 12.51 11.30
C ASN A 51 22.75 13.19 10.44
N ILE A 52 22.79 12.87 9.14
CA ILE A 52 23.68 13.46 8.14
C ILE A 52 22.83 14.03 7.01
N GLU A 53 23.24 15.17 6.46
CA GLU A 53 22.58 15.75 5.30
C GLU A 53 22.82 14.92 4.03
N LEU A 54 21.87 15.02 3.09
CA LEU A 54 22.03 14.38 1.78
C LEU A 54 23.26 14.94 1.05
N PRO A 55 24.09 14.09 0.42
CA PRO A 55 25.28 14.53 -0.30
C PRO A 55 24.89 15.39 -1.50
N LYS A 56 25.80 16.25 -1.97
CA LYS A 56 25.54 17.15 -3.12
C LYS A 56 25.13 16.39 -4.39
N GLU A 57 25.60 15.17 -4.55
CA GLU A 57 25.26 14.24 -5.64
C GLU A 57 23.79 13.82 -5.67
N ALA A 58 23.09 13.94 -4.53
CA ALA A 58 21.67 13.66 -4.44
C ALA A 58 20.81 14.68 -5.18
N TYR A 59 21.36 15.86 -5.47
CA TYR A 59 20.66 16.95 -6.11
C TYR A 59 21.06 17.11 -7.59
N ASP A 60 20.08 17.37 -8.43
CA ASP A 60 20.28 17.80 -9.81
C ASP A 60 20.76 19.26 -9.87
N LYS A 61 21.23 19.69 -11.05
CA LYS A 61 21.63 21.09 -11.34
C LYS A 61 20.54 22.13 -11.00
N ARG A 62 19.28 21.70 -10.84
CA ARG A 62 18.12 22.53 -10.49
C ARG A 62 17.74 22.46 -9.00
N GLY A 63 18.58 21.84 -8.14
CA GLY A 63 18.31 21.65 -6.71
C GLY A 63 17.22 20.64 -6.39
N ARG A 64 16.77 19.84 -7.36
CA ARG A 64 15.77 18.78 -7.14
C ARG A 64 16.47 17.46 -6.81
N VAL A 65 15.88 16.69 -5.92
CA VAL A 65 16.43 15.38 -5.52
C VAL A 65 16.27 14.40 -6.68
N ARG A 66 17.36 13.72 -7.03
CA ARG A 66 17.39 12.69 -8.07
C ARG A 66 16.48 11.52 -7.71
N ARG A 67 15.92 10.86 -8.73
CA ARG A 67 15.04 9.70 -8.54
C ARG A 67 15.66 8.55 -7.75
N GLN A 68 16.96 8.31 -7.90
CA GLN A 68 17.68 7.27 -7.15
C GLN A 68 17.77 7.55 -5.63
N TRP A 69 17.64 8.83 -5.23
CA TRP A 69 17.65 9.29 -3.84
C TRP A 69 16.23 9.56 -3.30
N MET A 70 15.19 9.18 -4.06
CA MET A 70 13.81 9.24 -3.61
C MET A 70 13.33 7.84 -3.21
N PHE A 71 12.98 7.68 -1.95
CA PHE A 71 12.48 6.42 -1.39
C PHE A 71 10.97 6.26 -1.57
N ALA A 72 10.47 5.03 -1.65
CA ALA A 72 9.03 4.78 -1.71
C ALA A 72 8.31 5.21 -0.41
N THR A 73 7.03 5.56 -0.53
CA THR A 73 6.17 5.75 0.65
C THR A 73 5.89 4.41 1.33
N ASN A 74 5.73 4.40 2.66
CA ASN A 74 5.35 3.18 3.39
C ASN A 74 3.87 2.79 3.23
N GLN A 75 3.09 3.58 2.49
CA GLN A 75 1.71 3.28 2.15
C GLN A 75 1.61 2.04 1.27
N VAL A 76 0.83 1.05 1.72
CA VAL A 76 0.49 -0.14 0.93
C VAL A 76 -0.89 0.01 0.31
N ILE A 77 -1.01 -0.30 -0.97
CA ILE A 77 -2.24 -0.19 -1.76
C ILE A 77 -2.42 -1.48 -2.54
N THR A 78 -3.40 -2.29 -2.13
CA THR A 78 -3.80 -3.54 -2.81
C THR A 78 -5.06 -3.35 -3.65
N ALA A 79 -5.77 -2.24 -3.45
CA ALA A 79 -6.91 -1.89 -4.27
C ALA A 79 -6.53 -1.65 -5.73
N LYS A 80 -7.36 -2.19 -6.63
CA LYS A 80 -7.11 -2.19 -8.08
C LYS A 80 -7.63 -0.92 -8.76
N TYR A 81 -8.70 -0.36 -8.19
CA TYR A 81 -9.40 0.78 -8.75
C TYR A 81 -9.31 1.99 -7.82
N THR A 82 -9.37 3.16 -8.44
CA THR A 82 -9.68 4.42 -7.79
C THR A 82 -11.12 4.78 -8.14
N VAL A 83 -11.75 5.65 -7.34
CA VAL A 83 -13.16 6.04 -7.55
C VAL A 83 -13.44 6.54 -8.98
N TYR A 84 -12.48 7.24 -9.62
CA TYR A 84 -12.66 7.78 -10.98
C TYR A 84 -12.33 6.78 -12.09
N ASN A 85 -11.30 5.92 -11.89
CA ASN A 85 -10.92 4.97 -12.93
C ASN A 85 -11.74 3.69 -12.87
N PHE A 86 -12.53 3.48 -11.80
CA PHE A 86 -13.30 2.28 -11.56
C PHE A 86 -14.18 1.91 -12.76
N VAL A 87 -15.08 2.79 -13.18
CA VAL A 87 -16.02 2.49 -14.28
C VAL A 87 -15.27 2.17 -15.56
N PHE A 88 -14.30 3.01 -15.94
CA PHE A 88 -13.57 2.83 -17.20
C PHE A 88 -12.69 1.58 -17.21
N LYS A 89 -11.88 1.40 -16.16
CA LYS A 89 -10.96 0.26 -16.05
C LYS A 89 -11.71 -1.05 -15.87
N ASN A 90 -12.77 -1.07 -15.06
CA ASN A 90 -13.61 -2.24 -14.89
C ASN A 90 -14.32 -2.61 -16.20
N LEU A 91 -14.89 -1.65 -16.92
CA LEU A 91 -15.56 -1.91 -18.19
C LEU A 91 -14.59 -2.43 -19.26
N LEU A 92 -13.38 -1.85 -19.37
CA LEU A 92 -12.33 -2.38 -20.24
C LEU A 92 -11.97 -3.83 -19.90
N GLU A 93 -11.90 -4.15 -18.61
CA GLU A 93 -11.60 -5.51 -18.16
C GLU A 93 -12.75 -6.49 -18.48
N GLN A 94 -14.00 -6.07 -18.32
CA GLN A 94 -15.16 -6.86 -18.69
C GLN A 94 -15.22 -7.11 -20.22
N PHE A 95 -14.91 -6.11 -21.05
CA PHE A 95 -14.89 -6.27 -22.51
C PHE A 95 -13.68 -7.04 -23.05
N ARG A 96 -12.71 -7.39 -22.22
CA ARG A 96 -11.68 -8.38 -22.60
C ARG A 96 -12.25 -9.81 -22.67
N ARG A 97 -13.49 -10.05 -22.24
CA ARG A 97 -14.20 -11.32 -22.44
C ARG A 97 -14.88 -11.31 -23.80
N VAL A 98 -14.60 -12.33 -24.62
CA VAL A 98 -15.05 -12.40 -26.02
C VAL A 98 -16.57 -12.41 -26.12
N ALA A 99 -17.26 -13.07 -25.18
CA ALA A 99 -18.72 -13.08 -25.12
C ALA A 99 -19.32 -11.66 -25.00
N ASN A 100 -18.71 -10.79 -24.19
CA ASN A 100 -19.20 -9.42 -24.01
C ASN A 100 -19.01 -8.59 -25.29
N ILE A 101 -17.92 -8.82 -26.04
CA ILE A 101 -17.71 -8.22 -27.37
C ILE A 101 -18.76 -8.73 -28.35
N PHE A 102 -19.02 -10.05 -28.38
CA PHE A 102 -20.03 -10.66 -29.25
C PHE A 102 -21.42 -10.07 -29.02
N PHE A 103 -21.88 -10.02 -27.76
CA PHE A 103 -23.18 -9.42 -27.42
C PHE A 103 -23.24 -7.93 -27.75
N LEU A 104 -22.14 -7.19 -27.54
CA LEU A 104 -22.05 -5.78 -27.93
C LEU A 104 -22.24 -5.61 -29.44
N VAL A 105 -21.59 -6.45 -30.26
CA VAL A 105 -21.77 -6.42 -31.72
C VAL A 105 -23.21 -6.73 -32.11
N LEU A 106 -23.85 -7.74 -31.50
CA LEU A 106 -25.26 -8.04 -31.76
C LEU A 106 -26.21 -6.89 -31.39
N VAL A 107 -25.92 -6.18 -30.30
CA VAL A 107 -26.67 -4.99 -29.90
C VAL A 107 -26.47 -3.86 -30.91
N ILE A 108 -25.23 -3.60 -31.34
CA ILE A 108 -24.91 -2.56 -32.34
C ILE A 108 -25.60 -2.85 -33.68
N LEU A 109 -25.60 -4.11 -34.13
CA LEU A 109 -26.27 -4.49 -35.38
C LEU A 109 -27.77 -4.18 -35.36
N GLN A 110 -28.42 -4.31 -34.20
CA GLN A 110 -29.83 -3.99 -34.02
C GLN A 110 -30.13 -2.48 -34.01
N PHE A 111 -29.14 -1.58 -34.01
CA PHE A 111 -29.42 -0.15 -34.23
C PHE A 111 -29.60 0.19 -35.71
N PHE A 112 -29.20 -0.70 -36.62
CA PHE A 112 -29.45 -0.53 -38.05
C PHE A 112 -30.86 -1.03 -38.39
N PRO A 113 -31.75 -0.17 -38.92
CA PRO A 113 -33.14 -0.54 -39.27
C PRO A 113 -33.27 -1.79 -40.16
N GLN A 114 -32.23 -2.09 -40.95
CA GLN A 114 -32.19 -3.25 -41.85
C GLN A 114 -32.04 -4.59 -41.11
N PHE A 115 -31.52 -4.58 -39.87
CA PHE A 115 -31.22 -5.78 -39.07
C PHE A 115 -31.97 -5.79 -37.72
N THR A 116 -32.91 -4.87 -37.50
CA THR A 116 -33.72 -4.82 -36.27
C THR A 116 -34.77 -5.93 -36.25
N THR A 117 -34.70 -6.82 -35.27
CA THR A 117 -35.74 -7.84 -35.03
C THR A 117 -36.62 -7.49 -33.83
N ILE A 118 -36.04 -6.86 -32.81
CA ILE A 118 -36.68 -6.41 -31.58
C ILE A 118 -36.27 -4.95 -31.34
N SER A 119 -37.05 -4.20 -30.55
CA SER A 119 -36.67 -2.83 -30.17
C SER A 119 -35.23 -2.82 -29.60
N PRO A 120 -34.34 -1.93 -30.09
CA PRO A 120 -32.92 -1.95 -29.70
C PRO A 120 -32.70 -1.80 -28.18
N GLY A 121 -33.60 -1.07 -27.51
CA GLY A 121 -33.57 -0.90 -26.05
C GLY A 121 -33.82 -2.20 -25.27
N LEU A 122 -34.71 -3.08 -25.75
CA LEU A 122 -34.92 -4.39 -25.13
C LEU A 122 -33.74 -5.34 -25.40
N ALA A 123 -33.10 -5.23 -26.56
CA ALA A 123 -31.98 -6.08 -26.95
C ALA A 123 -30.70 -5.82 -26.14
N MET A 124 -30.46 -4.57 -25.73
CA MET A 124 -29.29 -4.21 -24.91
C MET A 124 -29.46 -4.54 -23.42
N LEU A 125 -30.68 -4.76 -22.94
CA LEU A 125 -31.00 -4.93 -21.54
C LEU A 125 -30.26 -6.11 -20.87
N PRO A 126 -30.17 -7.31 -21.46
CA PRO A 126 -29.42 -8.42 -20.86
C PRO A 126 -27.94 -8.12 -20.68
N LEU A 127 -27.31 -7.49 -21.69
CA LEU A 127 -25.89 -7.12 -21.63
C LEU A 127 -25.66 -6.08 -20.52
N LEU A 128 -26.50 -5.05 -20.45
CA LEU A 128 -26.39 -4.03 -19.40
C LEU A 128 -26.53 -4.62 -17.99
N ILE A 129 -27.49 -5.52 -17.77
CA ILE A 129 -27.70 -6.16 -16.47
C ILE A 129 -26.46 -6.96 -16.06
N VAL A 130 -25.91 -7.78 -16.97
CA VAL A 130 -24.72 -8.59 -16.67
C VAL A 130 -23.51 -7.71 -16.37
N LEU A 131 -23.30 -6.65 -17.17
CA LEU A 131 -22.20 -5.72 -16.95
C LEU A 131 -22.34 -4.98 -15.60
N PHE A 132 -23.57 -4.57 -15.28
CA PHE A 132 -23.90 -3.88 -14.04
C PHE A 132 -23.69 -4.76 -12.80
N ILE A 133 -24.23 -5.98 -12.77
CA ILE A 133 -24.07 -6.90 -11.64
C ILE A 133 -22.58 -7.20 -11.41
N THR A 134 -21.82 -7.43 -12.49
CA THR A 134 -20.37 -7.65 -12.40
C THR A 134 -19.65 -6.43 -11.82
N MET A 135 -20.02 -5.23 -12.27
CA MET A 135 -19.46 -3.99 -11.74
C MET A 135 -19.78 -3.81 -10.25
N VAL A 136 -21.02 -4.06 -9.81
CA VAL A 136 -21.39 -3.95 -8.38
C VAL A 136 -20.56 -4.91 -7.52
N LYS A 137 -20.42 -6.16 -7.96
CA LYS A 137 -19.60 -7.16 -7.27
C LYS A 137 -18.13 -6.72 -7.15
N ASP A 138 -17.52 -6.35 -8.28
CA ASP A 138 -16.10 -5.95 -8.31
C ASP A 138 -15.86 -4.68 -7.48
N GLY A 139 -16.82 -3.75 -7.50
CA GLY A 139 -16.79 -2.55 -6.67
C GLY A 139 -16.86 -2.86 -5.18
N TYR A 140 -17.73 -3.77 -4.76
CA TYR A 140 -17.81 -4.21 -3.38
C TYR A 140 -16.51 -4.89 -2.90
N GLU A 141 -15.95 -5.78 -3.72
CA GLU A 141 -14.67 -6.42 -3.43
C GLU A 141 -13.52 -5.41 -3.30
N ASP A 142 -13.47 -4.41 -4.19
CA ASP A 142 -12.41 -3.39 -4.14
C ASP A 142 -12.58 -2.43 -2.95
N ILE A 143 -13.81 -2.10 -2.54
CA ILE A 143 -14.08 -1.36 -1.30
C ILE A 143 -13.52 -2.12 -0.09
N LYS A 144 -13.70 -3.44 -0.04
CA LYS A 144 -13.14 -4.27 1.05
C LYS A 144 -11.61 -4.23 1.05
N ARG A 145 -10.95 -4.16 -0.11
CA ARG A 145 -9.49 -3.97 -0.21
C ARG A 145 -9.07 -2.60 0.32
N HIS A 146 -9.76 -1.52 -0.07
CA HIS A 146 -9.49 -0.18 0.48
C HIS A 146 -9.66 -0.12 2.00
N GLN A 147 -10.64 -0.83 2.55
CA GLN A 147 -10.82 -0.93 4.01
C GLN A 147 -9.65 -1.67 4.67
N SER A 148 -9.22 -2.81 4.11
CA SER A 148 -8.08 -3.57 4.59
C SER A 148 -6.77 -2.76 4.54
N ASP A 149 -6.50 -2.12 3.40
CA ASP A 149 -5.34 -1.23 3.20
C ASP A 149 -5.35 -0.11 4.24
N ARG A 150 -6.52 0.49 4.51
CA ARG A 150 -6.65 1.57 5.49
C ARG A 150 -6.37 1.09 6.91
N THR A 151 -6.77 -0.12 7.27
CA THR A 151 -6.48 -0.70 8.58
C THR A 151 -4.98 -0.90 8.77
N VAL A 152 -4.29 -1.49 7.79
CA VAL A 152 -2.82 -1.71 7.85
C VAL A 152 -2.06 -0.39 7.87
N ASN A 153 -2.38 0.53 6.96
CA ASN A 153 -1.72 1.84 6.86
C ASN A 153 -1.90 2.72 8.11
N ARG A 154 -2.98 2.51 8.87
CA ARG A 154 -3.28 3.26 10.11
C ARG A 154 -2.83 2.55 11.39
N GLN A 155 -2.14 1.42 11.29
CA GLN A 155 -1.42 0.88 12.44
C GLN A 155 -0.42 1.92 12.94
N LYS A 156 -0.15 1.91 14.24
CA LYS A 156 0.71 2.89 14.88
C LYS A 156 2.06 2.26 15.20
N THR A 157 3.11 3.07 15.11
CA THR A 157 4.45 2.75 15.60
C THR A 157 5.06 3.98 16.26
N ARG A 158 6.16 3.82 16.98
CA ARG A 158 6.84 4.92 17.67
C ARG A 158 8.05 5.33 16.85
N VAL A 159 8.08 6.58 16.44
CA VAL A 159 9.16 7.19 15.65
C VAL A 159 9.82 8.27 16.48
N LEU A 160 11.13 8.39 16.39
CA LEU A 160 11.87 9.46 17.03
C LEU A 160 11.39 10.84 16.55
N SER A 161 11.16 11.76 17.47
CA SER A 161 10.73 13.12 17.18
C SER A 161 11.20 14.04 18.31
N GLY A 162 11.23 15.35 18.08
CA GLY A 162 11.64 16.33 19.10
C GLY A 162 12.58 17.37 18.53
N HIS A 163 13.09 18.23 19.40
CA HIS A 163 14.08 19.23 19.01
C HIS A 163 15.41 18.54 18.67
N GLY A 164 16.04 18.93 17.56
CA GLY A 164 17.32 18.37 17.10
C GLY A 164 17.22 17.19 16.11
N TYR A 165 16.11 16.44 16.09
CA TYR A 165 15.92 15.37 15.11
C TYR A 165 15.31 15.88 13.80
N THR A 166 16.01 15.69 12.68
CA THR A 166 15.46 15.90 11.34
C THR A 166 15.83 14.75 10.41
N ASN A 167 14.83 14.09 9.84
CA ASN A 167 15.08 13.11 8.79
C ASN A 167 15.34 13.83 7.45
N HIS A 168 16.59 13.77 6.97
CA HIS A 168 17.02 14.41 5.72
C HIS A 168 16.61 13.62 4.47
N ASN A 169 16.32 12.32 4.61
CA ASN A 169 15.95 11.45 3.49
C ASN A 169 14.62 11.87 2.86
N LYS A 170 14.54 11.74 1.54
CA LYS A 170 13.37 12.18 0.77
C LYS A 170 12.54 10.98 0.33
N THR A 171 11.26 11.00 0.69
CA THR A 171 10.30 9.98 0.31
C THR A 171 9.30 10.52 -0.71
N GLU A 172 8.80 9.65 -1.59
CA GLU A 172 7.68 9.96 -2.47
C GLU A 172 6.44 10.41 -1.70
N GLY A 173 5.61 11.23 -2.35
CA GLY A 173 4.33 11.65 -1.79
C GLY A 173 3.33 10.51 -1.71
N LYS A 174 2.51 10.49 -0.65
CA LYS A 174 1.43 9.51 -0.49
C LYS A 174 0.42 9.62 -1.63
N SER A 175 -0.10 8.47 -2.06
CA SER A 175 -1.26 8.44 -2.94
C SER A 175 -2.48 8.91 -2.17
N ARG A 176 -3.01 10.07 -2.54
CA ARG A 176 -4.23 10.60 -1.93
C ARG A 176 -5.42 9.87 -2.51
N SER A 177 -6.23 9.23 -1.65
CA SER A 177 -7.55 8.79 -2.06
C SER A 177 -8.37 10.02 -2.43
N LEU A 178 -8.81 10.08 -3.69
CA LEU A 178 -9.63 11.16 -4.20
C LEU A 178 -10.96 11.30 -3.48
N LEU A 179 -11.35 10.38 -2.59
CA LEU A 179 -12.46 10.60 -1.64
C LEU A 179 -12.25 11.85 -0.79
N LEU A 180 -11.01 12.17 -0.43
CA LEU A 180 -10.69 13.42 0.28
C LEU A 180 -10.84 14.63 -0.64
N MET A 181 -10.44 14.49 -1.91
CA MET A 181 -10.53 15.55 -2.93
C MET A 181 -11.98 15.76 -3.41
N TRP A 182 -12.78 14.70 -3.46
CA TRP A 182 -14.21 14.69 -3.70
C TRP A 182 -14.96 15.23 -2.49
N GLN A 183 -14.60 14.91 -1.26
CA GLN A 183 -15.18 15.57 -0.07
C GLN A 183 -14.87 17.07 -0.02
N LEU A 184 -13.67 17.47 -0.42
CA LEU A 184 -13.27 18.87 -0.55
C LEU A 184 -14.03 19.55 -1.70
N ALA A 185 -14.07 18.96 -2.90
CA ALA A 185 -14.80 19.49 -4.05
C ALA A 185 -16.32 19.50 -3.83
N TRP A 186 -16.89 18.47 -3.20
CA TRP A 186 -18.29 18.36 -2.82
C TRP A 186 -18.71 19.44 -1.82
N ARG A 187 -17.78 19.92 -0.97
CA ARG A 187 -18.01 21.08 -0.10
C ARG A 187 -18.16 22.38 -0.90
N TYR A 188 -17.49 22.50 -2.04
CA TYR A 188 -17.53 23.68 -2.91
C TYR A 188 -18.62 23.61 -3.99
N VAL A 189 -19.04 22.41 -4.39
CA VAL A 189 -20.01 22.19 -5.49
C VAL A 189 -21.46 22.04 -4.97
N MET A 190 -21.67 21.64 -3.71
CA MET A 190 -23.01 21.51 -3.14
C MET A 190 -23.44 22.77 -2.36
N PRO A 191 -24.71 23.19 -2.48
CA PRO A 191 -25.20 24.33 -1.72
C PRO A 191 -25.18 24.04 -0.20
N PRO A 192 -24.85 25.05 0.65
CA PRO A 192 -24.55 24.86 2.08
C PRO A 192 -25.61 24.09 2.87
N TRP A 193 -26.89 24.29 2.54
CA TRP A 193 -28.04 23.65 3.20
C TRP A 193 -28.05 22.12 3.06
N LEU A 194 -27.56 21.58 1.95
CA LEU A 194 -27.55 20.14 1.68
C LEU A 194 -26.44 19.46 2.49
N VAL A 195 -25.28 20.10 2.57
CA VAL A 195 -24.12 19.64 3.35
C VAL A 195 -24.47 19.58 4.84
N GLU A 196 -25.20 20.56 5.35
CA GLU A 196 -25.69 20.59 6.73
C GLU A 196 -26.65 19.43 7.04
N LYS A 197 -27.59 19.11 6.14
CA LYS A 197 -28.53 17.98 6.29
C LYS A 197 -27.80 16.64 6.42
N PHE A 198 -26.80 16.38 5.58
CA PHE A 198 -26.04 15.13 5.63
C PHE A 198 -25.10 15.05 6.86
N SER A 199 -24.54 16.19 7.30
CA SER A 199 -23.73 16.26 8.51
C SER A 199 -24.56 15.96 9.78
N LYS A 200 -25.77 16.51 9.86
CA LYS A 200 -26.74 16.24 10.94
C LYS A 200 -27.16 14.76 10.96
N LYS A 201 -27.36 14.14 9.79
CA LYS A 201 -27.69 12.70 9.68
C LYS A 201 -26.57 11.77 10.17
N ARG A 202 -25.30 12.11 9.90
CA ARG A 202 -24.14 11.35 10.44
C ARG A 202 -23.95 11.52 11.94
N LYS A 203 -24.19 12.72 12.48
CA LYS A 203 -24.18 12.94 13.95
C LYS A 203 -25.30 12.17 14.63
N GLN A 204 -26.51 12.15 14.06
CA GLN A 204 -27.64 11.36 14.58
C GLN A 204 -27.37 9.85 14.53
N GLN A 205 -26.73 9.33 13.48
CA GLN A 205 -26.34 7.92 13.41
C GLN A 205 -25.24 7.52 14.42
N ALA A 206 -24.29 8.42 14.70
CA ALA A 206 -23.25 8.19 15.70
C ALA A 206 -23.79 8.24 17.14
N VAL A 207 -24.77 9.10 17.42
CA VAL A 207 -25.45 9.18 18.73
C VAL A 207 -26.38 7.99 18.95
N SER A 208 -27.12 7.55 17.91
CA SER A 208 -28.03 6.40 18.01
C SER A 208 -27.33 5.06 18.25
N MET A 209 -26.05 4.91 17.87
CA MET A 209 -25.27 3.71 18.18
C MET A 209 -24.76 3.67 19.63
N HIS A 210 -24.70 4.82 20.32
CA HIS A 210 -24.28 4.90 21.72
C HIS A 210 -25.43 4.61 22.69
N ASP A 211 -26.68 4.90 22.31
CA ASP A 211 -27.88 4.66 23.13
C ASP A 211 -28.45 3.22 23.05
N LEU A 212 -28.07 2.44 22.03
CA LEU A 212 -28.50 1.03 21.89
C LEU A 212 -27.68 0.04 22.75
N GLY A 213 -26.70 0.53 23.52
CA GLY A 213 -25.89 -0.29 24.44
C GLY A 213 -26.39 -0.35 25.89
N ALA A 214 -27.49 0.34 26.23
CA ALA A 214 -27.88 0.59 27.62
C ALA A 214 -29.01 -0.28 28.20
N HIS A 215 -29.52 -1.29 27.49
CA HIS A 215 -30.54 -2.20 28.04
C HIS A 215 -30.23 -3.67 27.72
N ALA A 216 -29.60 -4.37 28.67
CA ALA A 216 -29.52 -5.83 28.71
C ALA A 216 -30.55 -6.39 29.71
N PRO A 217 -31.26 -7.48 29.40
CA PRO A 217 -32.21 -8.11 30.31
C PRO A 217 -31.49 -8.82 31.48
N PRO A 218 -32.14 -8.95 32.65
CA PRO A 218 -31.50 -9.52 33.83
C PRO A 218 -31.34 -11.05 33.67
N GLY A 219 -30.10 -11.54 33.62
CA GLY A 219 -29.83 -12.98 33.66
C GLY A 219 -28.62 -13.52 32.91
N SER A 220 -27.85 -12.71 32.18
CA SER A 220 -26.63 -13.19 31.49
C SER A 220 -25.35 -12.87 32.29
N PRO A 221 -24.39 -13.81 32.40
CA PRO A 221 -23.15 -13.60 33.14
C PRO A 221 -22.30 -12.49 32.50
N ARG A 222 -21.85 -11.54 33.34
CA ARG A 222 -20.98 -10.43 32.91
C ARG A 222 -19.61 -10.97 32.48
N PRO A 223 -19.04 -10.51 31.35
CA PRO A 223 -17.65 -10.79 31.01
C PRO A 223 -16.71 -10.05 31.96
N LEU A 224 -15.72 -10.79 32.48
CA LEU A 224 -14.65 -10.28 33.34
C LEU A 224 -13.86 -9.17 32.65
N SER A 225 -13.76 -8.03 33.32
CA SER A 225 -12.89 -6.91 32.96
C SER A 225 -11.43 -7.26 33.28
N PRO A 226 -10.47 -7.04 32.38
CA PRO A 226 -9.06 -7.30 32.67
C PRO A 226 -8.42 -6.05 33.25
N ASP A 227 -8.76 -5.70 34.50
CA ASP A 227 -8.05 -4.69 35.29
C ASP A 227 -8.01 -5.14 36.76
N ALA A 228 -7.22 -6.17 37.02
CA ALA A 228 -6.81 -6.57 38.37
C ALA A 228 -5.51 -7.37 38.31
N ALA A 229 -4.37 -6.70 38.10
CA ALA A 229 -3.05 -7.13 38.60
C ALA A 229 -1.93 -6.15 38.22
N HIS A 230 -2.01 -4.86 38.60
CA HIS A 230 -0.82 -4.01 38.68
C HIS A 230 -0.68 -3.47 40.10
N GLY A 231 -0.07 -4.32 40.95
CA GLY A 231 0.59 -3.89 42.18
C GLY A 231 1.97 -3.34 41.86
N ARG A 232 2.13 -2.04 42.15
CA ARG A 232 3.34 -1.26 42.47
C ARG A 232 4.72 -1.94 42.32
N PHE A 233 5.61 -1.29 41.55
CA PHE A 233 6.91 -0.90 42.09
C PHE A 233 7.34 0.48 41.55
N SER A 234 7.99 1.24 42.43
CA SER A 234 8.15 2.69 42.41
C SER A 234 9.33 3.16 41.58
N SER A 235 9.17 4.28 40.86
CA SER A 235 10.26 5.14 40.43
C SER A 235 10.81 5.90 41.66
N MET A 236 12.08 5.71 41.98
CA MET A 236 12.79 6.49 42.99
C MET A 236 13.07 7.90 42.46
N SER A 237 12.63 8.92 43.19
CA SER A 237 13.27 10.24 43.24
C SER A 237 13.14 10.78 44.66
N PHE A 238 14.27 11.27 45.17
CA PHE A 238 14.52 11.57 46.57
C PHE A 238 13.96 12.94 46.98
N ASP A 239 13.50 12.99 48.23
CA ASP A 239 13.23 14.10 49.14
C ASP A 239 12.13 15.17 48.90
N ARG A 240 11.18 15.16 49.85
CA ARG A 240 10.38 16.29 50.35
C ARG A 240 10.55 16.33 51.88
N PRO A 241 10.41 17.50 52.53
CA PRO A 241 9.17 17.77 53.27
C PRO A 241 8.76 19.26 53.14
N SER A 242 7.54 19.76 53.40
CA SER A 242 6.26 19.25 53.94
C SER A 242 5.20 20.36 53.72
N THR A 243 3.95 20.08 54.14
CA THR A 243 2.79 20.99 54.37
C THR A 243 1.63 20.97 53.35
N ILE A 244 0.67 20.08 53.65
CA ILE A 244 -0.77 20.32 53.93
C ILE A 244 -1.52 21.39 53.10
N GLY A 245 -2.58 20.96 52.41
CA GLY A 245 -3.70 21.85 52.04
C GLY A 245 -4.65 21.26 50.98
N LYS A 246 -5.88 20.94 51.39
CA LYS A 246 -6.99 20.38 50.59
C LYS A 246 -7.61 21.44 49.65
N SER A 247 -8.05 21.04 48.45
CA SER A 247 -9.47 21.02 48.02
C SER A 247 -9.68 21.12 46.50
N SER A 248 -10.80 20.53 46.09
CA SER A 248 -11.52 20.37 44.83
C SER A 248 -11.58 21.54 43.84
N HIS A 249 -11.49 21.25 42.52
CA HIS A 249 -12.52 21.47 41.48
C HIS A 249 -11.91 21.25 40.08
N ASP A 250 -12.41 20.26 39.33
CA ASP A 250 -12.03 19.96 37.93
C ASP A 250 -12.99 20.66 36.94
N GLU A 251 -12.43 21.46 36.02
CA GLU A 251 -12.97 21.79 34.69
C GLU A 251 -11.77 22.24 33.80
N PRO A 252 -11.59 21.68 32.59
CA PRO A 252 -10.35 21.87 31.83
C PRO A 252 -10.42 23.12 30.94
N ARG A 253 -9.76 24.21 31.38
CA ARG A 253 -9.43 25.33 30.50
C ARG A 253 -8.07 25.10 29.85
N HIS A 254 -8.08 24.94 28.53
CA HIS A 254 -6.91 25.01 27.66
C HIS A 254 -6.14 26.31 27.90
N SER A 255 -5.10 26.27 28.73
CA SER A 255 -4.07 27.31 28.79
C SER A 255 -2.95 26.94 27.84
N LEU A 256 -2.80 27.76 26.79
CA LEU A 256 -1.61 27.88 25.98
C LEU A 256 -0.42 28.20 26.90
N SER A 257 0.43 27.22 27.20
CA SER A 257 1.73 27.47 27.84
C SER A 257 2.80 27.70 26.77
N LEU A 258 2.93 28.95 26.36
CA LEU A 258 4.19 29.48 25.87
C LEU A 258 5.12 29.66 27.09
N SER A 259 6.02 28.70 27.28
CA SER A 259 7.15 28.78 28.21
C SER A 259 8.24 27.86 27.68
N GLY A 260 9.32 28.47 27.15
CA GLY A 260 10.46 27.76 26.58
C GLY A 260 11.20 26.92 27.60
N HIS A 261 11.13 25.61 27.43
CA HIS A 261 12.21 24.65 27.65
C HIS A 261 12.28 23.85 26.35
N GLY A 262 13.41 23.86 25.65
CA GLY A 262 13.57 23.15 24.38
C GLY A 262 13.21 21.68 24.56
N ALA A 263 12.09 21.24 23.99
CA ALA A 263 11.58 19.89 24.20
C ALA A 263 12.60 18.85 23.72
N SER A 264 13.13 18.03 24.64
CA SER A 264 14.07 16.95 24.36
C SER A 264 13.52 15.94 23.34
N ALA A 265 14.38 15.10 22.80
CA ALA A 265 13.95 14.01 21.92
C ALA A 265 12.99 13.06 22.64
N TYR A 266 11.98 12.57 21.94
CA TYR A 266 10.96 11.68 22.48
C TYR A 266 10.38 10.75 21.41
N TRP A 267 9.79 9.64 21.86
CA TRP A 267 9.10 8.69 20.99
C TRP A 267 7.69 9.17 20.66
N ARG A 268 7.44 9.50 19.38
CA ARG A 268 6.14 9.97 18.89
C ARG A 268 5.38 8.84 18.19
N SER A 269 4.13 8.64 18.57
CA SER A 269 3.25 7.73 17.83
C SER A 269 2.91 8.27 16.44
N ARG A 270 3.16 7.46 15.41
CA ARG A 270 2.90 7.75 13.98
C ARG A 270 2.18 6.60 13.33
N HIS A 271 1.40 6.89 12.28
CA HIS A 271 0.79 5.85 11.45
C HIS A 271 1.86 5.19 10.57
N TRP A 272 1.66 3.92 10.23
CA TRP A 272 2.58 3.18 9.36
C TRP A 272 2.79 3.87 8.01
N ASP A 273 1.73 4.42 7.41
CA ASP A 273 1.87 5.14 6.14
C ASP A 273 2.67 6.45 6.25
N ASP A 274 2.80 7.03 7.46
CA ASP A 274 3.63 8.22 7.74
C ASP A 274 5.11 7.89 7.97
N VAL A 275 5.47 6.61 8.18
CA VAL A 275 6.85 6.17 8.39
C VAL A 275 7.66 6.33 7.10
N LYS A 276 8.88 6.84 7.23
CA LYS A 276 9.80 7.12 6.12
C LYS A 276 11.11 6.37 6.28
N VAL A 277 11.82 6.18 5.18
CA VAL A 277 13.20 5.69 5.21
C VAL A 277 14.06 6.71 5.97
N GLY A 278 14.93 6.20 6.84
CA GLY A 278 15.75 6.97 7.77
C GLY A 278 15.06 7.41 9.06
N ASP A 279 13.77 7.09 9.24
CA ASP A 279 13.12 7.25 10.54
C ASP A 279 13.71 6.24 11.53
N ILE A 280 14.05 6.71 12.73
CA ILE A 280 14.43 5.85 13.86
C ILE A 280 13.14 5.43 14.57
N VAL A 281 12.93 4.13 14.73
CA VAL A 281 11.73 3.56 15.33
C VAL A 281 12.06 2.80 16.61
N CYS A 282 11.15 2.84 17.56
CA CYS A 282 11.18 2.03 18.78
C CYS A 282 9.99 1.07 18.76
N LEU A 283 10.28 -0.22 18.63
CA LEU A 283 9.31 -1.30 18.71
C LEU A 283 9.29 -1.83 20.15
N ARG A 284 8.10 -2.14 20.67
CA ARG A 284 7.94 -2.84 21.96
C ARG A 284 7.62 -4.30 21.75
N ASN A 285 7.75 -5.08 22.82
CA ASN A 285 7.35 -6.48 22.81
C ASN A 285 5.94 -6.63 22.23
N ASN A 286 5.78 -7.58 21.31
CA ASN A 286 4.57 -7.85 20.54
C ASN A 286 4.19 -6.86 19.45
N ASP A 287 4.97 -5.80 19.22
CA ASP A 287 4.71 -4.88 18.13
C ASP A 287 5.01 -5.53 16.77
N PRO A 288 4.10 -5.37 15.78
CA PRO A 288 4.39 -5.73 14.40
C PRO A 288 5.41 -4.76 13.80
N VAL A 289 6.29 -5.29 12.94
CA VAL A 289 7.36 -4.53 12.30
C VAL A 289 6.79 -3.72 11.12
N PRO A 290 6.89 -2.37 11.12
CA PRO A 290 6.18 -1.49 10.17
C PRO A 290 6.80 -1.41 8.76
N ALA A 291 8.10 -1.67 8.65
CA ALA A 291 8.94 -1.53 7.46
C ALA A 291 10.22 -2.36 7.68
N ASP A 292 11.05 -2.55 6.65
CA ASP A 292 12.29 -3.30 6.85
C ASP A 292 13.30 -2.40 7.59
N ILE A 293 13.79 -2.88 8.74
CA ILE A 293 14.52 -2.08 9.74
C ILE A 293 15.85 -2.75 10.07
N VAL A 294 16.93 -1.97 10.11
CA VAL A 294 18.21 -2.40 10.68
C VAL A 294 18.19 -2.18 12.18
N ILE A 295 18.60 -3.19 12.94
CA ILE A 295 18.60 -3.16 14.41
C ILE A 295 19.82 -2.39 14.91
N CYS A 296 19.58 -1.33 15.67
CA CYS A 296 20.63 -0.52 16.29
C CYS A 296 20.90 -0.95 17.72
N ALA A 297 19.86 -1.05 18.54
CA ALA A 297 19.98 -1.44 19.94
C ALA A 297 18.76 -2.25 20.40
N THR A 298 18.93 -3.09 21.42
CA THR A 298 17.86 -3.89 22.02
C THR A 298 17.88 -3.75 23.55
N SER A 299 16.80 -4.21 24.20
CA SER A 299 16.72 -4.29 25.66
C SER A 299 17.74 -5.24 26.27
N GLU A 300 18.17 -6.24 25.52
CA GLU A 300 19.15 -7.22 25.98
C GLU A 300 20.57 -6.67 25.85
N ASP A 301 21.43 -7.01 26.81
CA ASP A 301 22.82 -6.51 26.83
C ASP A 301 23.72 -7.18 25.80
N ASP A 302 23.35 -8.38 25.32
CA ASP A 302 24.02 -9.06 24.21
C ASP A 302 23.55 -8.55 22.83
N GLY A 303 22.63 -7.58 22.81
CA GLY A 303 22.04 -7.04 21.59
C GLY A 303 21.11 -8.02 20.86
N SER A 304 20.72 -9.13 21.48
CA SER A 304 19.81 -10.10 20.87
C SER A 304 18.35 -9.64 20.92
N CYS A 305 17.55 -10.13 19.98
CA CYS A 305 16.10 -10.04 20.01
C CYS A 305 15.45 -11.19 19.23
N TYR A 306 14.17 -11.43 19.45
CA TYR A 306 13.45 -12.53 18.83
C TYR A 306 12.28 -12.04 17.98
N VAL A 307 12.11 -12.65 16.81
CA VAL A 307 10.99 -12.34 15.92
C VAL A 307 10.19 -13.57 15.52
N GLU A 308 8.87 -13.39 15.49
CA GLU A 308 7.93 -14.33 14.89
C GLU A 308 7.78 -14.02 13.39
N THR A 309 7.99 -15.02 12.53
CA THR A 309 7.86 -14.89 11.06
C THR A 309 6.65 -15.59 10.47
N LYS A 310 5.68 -15.97 11.30
CA LYS A 310 4.44 -16.66 10.88
C LYS A 310 3.73 -16.01 9.69
N ASN A 311 3.75 -14.69 9.56
CA ASN A 311 3.09 -13.97 8.45
C ASN A 311 3.94 -13.89 7.16
N LEU A 312 5.19 -14.34 7.20
CA LEU A 312 6.12 -14.32 6.06
C LEU A 312 6.28 -15.70 5.43
N ASP A 313 6.63 -16.69 6.23
CA ASP A 313 6.97 -18.05 5.79
C ASP A 313 6.12 -19.14 6.47
N GLY A 314 5.26 -18.76 7.42
CA GLY A 314 4.42 -19.70 8.17
C GLY A 314 5.17 -20.44 9.28
N GLU A 315 6.44 -20.12 9.53
CA GLU A 315 7.20 -20.72 10.62
C GLU A 315 6.67 -20.24 11.99
N ILE A 316 6.59 -21.18 12.94
CA ILE A 316 6.08 -20.93 14.30
C ILE A 316 7.19 -20.62 15.30
N ASN A 317 8.43 -21.02 14.97
CA ASN A 317 9.56 -20.82 15.85
C ASN A 317 10.01 -19.36 15.80
N LEU A 318 10.47 -18.86 16.94
CA LEU A 318 11.09 -17.55 17.01
C LEU A 318 12.47 -17.60 16.36
N LYS A 319 12.79 -16.59 15.55
CA LYS A 319 14.12 -16.41 14.96
C LYS A 319 14.89 -15.38 15.77
N SER A 320 16.11 -15.72 16.18
CA SER A 320 17.01 -14.78 16.83
C SER A 320 17.60 -13.80 15.81
N ARG A 321 17.68 -12.53 16.20
CA ARG A 321 18.31 -11.42 15.47
C ARG A 321 19.19 -10.64 16.43
N TYR A 322 20.15 -9.89 15.91
CA TYR A 322 21.14 -9.18 16.72
C TYR A 322 21.27 -7.73 16.25
N ALA A 323 21.52 -6.82 17.18
CA ALA A 323 21.91 -5.46 16.88
C ALA A 323 23.26 -5.40 16.16
N VAL A 324 23.46 -4.34 15.37
CA VAL A 324 24.80 -3.95 14.91
C VAL A 324 25.61 -3.52 16.14
N GLN A 325 26.72 -4.21 16.43
CA GLN A 325 27.43 -4.04 17.71
C GLN A 325 27.82 -2.59 18.00
N GLN A 326 28.26 -1.87 16.97
CA GLN A 326 28.70 -0.48 17.05
C GLN A 326 27.56 0.53 17.28
N LEU A 327 26.29 0.14 17.16
CA LEU A 327 25.11 1.01 17.36
C LEU A 327 24.35 0.71 18.66
N THR A 328 24.87 -0.19 19.49
CA THR A 328 24.20 -0.67 20.71
C THR A 328 24.06 0.39 21.80
N ASP A 329 24.83 1.48 21.69
CA ASP A 329 24.78 2.68 22.54
C ASP A 329 23.49 3.50 22.33
N MET A 330 22.80 3.34 21.20
CA MET A 330 21.55 4.04 20.86
C MET A 330 20.33 3.54 21.66
N ARG A 331 20.41 3.54 23.00
CA ARG A 331 19.36 3.01 23.91
C ARG A 331 18.32 4.07 24.34
N SER A 332 18.59 5.35 24.11
CA SER A 332 17.67 6.47 24.45
C SER A 332 17.38 7.39 23.25
N PRO A 333 16.27 8.15 23.27
CA PRO A 333 16.00 9.17 22.25
C PRO A 333 17.14 10.16 22.05
N GLU A 334 17.82 10.55 23.12
CA GLU A 334 18.93 11.51 23.09
C GLU A 334 20.17 10.88 22.46
N ALA A 335 20.55 9.66 22.85
CA ALA A 335 21.68 8.93 22.26
C ALA A 335 21.49 8.72 20.74
N CYS A 336 20.24 8.57 20.30
CA CYS A 336 19.91 8.47 18.88
C CYS A 336 20.17 9.76 18.08
N LEU A 337 20.27 10.93 18.72
CA LEU A 337 20.58 12.20 18.04
C LEU A 337 22.08 12.36 17.78
N ASP A 338 22.90 11.84 18.70
CA ASP A 338 24.34 12.06 18.68
C ASP A 338 25.05 11.17 17.64
N ARG A 339 24.46 10.01 17.31
CA ARG A 339 25.05 9.05 16.36
C ARG A 339 24.85 9.48 14.91
N GLN A 340 25.93 9.59 14.13
CA GLN A 340 25.90 9.93 12.69
C GLN A 340 26.47 8.78 11.86
N PHE A 341 25.66 8.26 10.94
CA PHE A 341 26.07 7.15 10.07
C PHE A 341 25.20 7.08 8.83
N ASP A 342 25.62 6.26 7.87
CA ASP A 342 24.76 5.86 6.77
C ASP A 342 24.66 4.36 6.64
N VAL A 343 23.56 3.92 6.03
CA VAL A 343 23.33 2.51 5.71
C VAL A 343 23.28 2.37 4.20
N GLU A 344 24.26 1.68 3.63
CA GLU A 344 24.24 1.24 2.25
C GLU A 344 23.56 -0.14 2.16
N VAL A 345 22.58 -0.26 1.27
CA VAL A 345 21.78 -1.49 1.10
C VAL A 345 21.76 -1.89 -0.37
N GLU A 346 21.84 -3.19 -0.61
CA GLU A 346 21.73 -3.78 -1.95
C GLU A 346 20.45 -3.34 -2.69
N PRO A 347 20.42 -3.43 -4.04
CA PRO A 347 19.21 -3.20 -4.81
C PRO A 347 18.04 -4.09 -4.36
N GLN A 348 16.81 -3.63 -4.63
CA GLN A 348 15.61 -4.38 -4.27
C GLN A 348 15.66 -5.81 -4.83
N ASN A 349 15.57 -6.81 -3.95
CA ASN A 349 15.58 -8.22 -4.28
C ASN A 349 14.39 -8.93 -3.60
N THR A 350 13.76 -9.86 -4.31
CA THR A 350 12.65 -10.69 -3.82
C THR A 350 13.10 -11.80 -2.87
N ASP A 351 14.38 -12.16 -2.83
CA ASP A 351 14.86 -13.17 -1.88
C ASP A 351 14.64 -12.71 -0.42
N MET A 352 13.80 -13.45 0.31
CA MET A 352 13.44 -13.20 1.71
C MET A 352 14.54 -13.58 2.69
N TYR A 353 15.45 -14.48 2.30
CA TYR A 353 16.49 -15.05 3.16
C TYR A 353 17.86 -14.41 2.96
N ARG A 354 18.00 -13.58 1.92
CA ARG A 354 19.21 -12.82 1.64
C ARG A 354 18.99 -11.34 1.91
N PHE A 355 19.91 -10.75 2.66
CA PHE A 355 20.04 -9.30 2.81
C PHE A 355 21.52 -8.97 2.91
N SER A 356 21.96 -8.01 2.12
CA SER A 356 23.34 -7.49 2.16
C SER A 356 23.30 -5.97 2.25
N GLY A 357 23.99 -5.44 3.25
CA GLY A 357 24.20 -4.00 3.42
C GLY A 357 25.44 -3.73 4.27
N CYS A 358 25.72 -2.46 4.49
CA CYS A 358 26.82 -1.97 5.30
C CYS A 358 26.38 -0.72 6.07
N VAL A 359 26.71 -0.65 7.35
CA VAL A 359 26.63 0.57 8.15
C VAL A 359 28.01 1.22 8.12
N ASN A 360 28.09 2.46 7.67
CA ASN A 360 29.34 3.21 7.61
C ASN A 360 29.32 4.28 8.71
N LEU A 361 30.28 4.17 9.64
CA LEU A 361 30.45 5.07 10.79
C LEU A 361 31.57 6.06 10.48
N TYR A 362 31.35 7.35 10.74
CA TYR A 362 32.29 8.41 10.39
C TYR A 362 33.15 8.90 11.55
N ASP A 363 32.80 8.52 12.77
CA ASP A 363 33.50 8.83 14.00
C ASP A 363 34.44 7.70 14.45
N GLU A 364 34.28 6.51 13.88
CA GLU A 364 35.17 5.36 14.05
C GLU A 364 35.91 5.08 12.74
N PHE A 365 37.18 4.72 12.86
CA PHE A 365 38.05 4.43 11.72
C PHE A 365 38.63 3.03 11.82
N ASP A 366 38.81 2.37 10.68
CA ASP A 366 39.50 1.09 10.60
C ASP A 366 41.03 1.26 10.73
N GLU A 367 41.76 0.13 10.70
CA GLU A 367 43.23 0.11 10.76
C GLU A 367 43.89 0.90 9.60
N GLU A 368 43.15 1.13 8.52
CA GLU A 368 43.59 1.80 7.29
C GLU A 368 43.23 3.30 7.29
N GLY A 369 42.53 3.78 8.33
CA GLY A 369 42.11 5.17 8.48
C GLY A 369 40.86 5.54 7.67
N ASN A 370 40.12 4.56 7.12
CA ASN A 370 38.83 4.77 6.48
C ASN A 370 37.68 4.71 7.50
N PRO A 371 36.52 5.33 7.21
CA PRO A 371 35.32 5.18 8.04
C PRO A 371 34.97 3.71 8.29
N LEU A 372 34.70 3.35 9.54
CA LEU A 372 34.46 1.96 9.93
C LEU A 372 33.20 1.42 9.22
N ALA A 373 33.39 0.36 8.44
CA ALA A 373 32.35 -0.31 7.67
C ALA A 373 31.90 -1.60 8.38
N CYS A 374 30.66 -1.61 8.89
CA CYS A 374 30.08 -2.75 9.59
C CYS A 374 29.10 -3.51 8.67
N PRO A 375 29.38 -4.78 8.31
CA PRO A 375 28.49 -5.53 7.43
C PRO A 375 27.15 -5.84 8.09
N VAL A 376 26.06 -5.62 7.36
CA VAL A 376 24.69 -5.90 7.78
C VAL A 376 24.15 -7.06 6.95
N THR A 377 23.76 -8.12 7.63
CA THR A 377 23.10 -9.28 7.04
C THR A 377 21.65 -9.37 7.49
N LEU A 378 20.92 -10.40 7.06
CA LEU A 378 19.56 -10.63 7.53
C LEU A 378 19.49 -10.79 9.06
N ASN A 379 20.56 -11.22 9.72
CA ASN A 379 20.61 -11.35 11.18
C ASN A 379 20.49 -10.02 11.92
N GLN A 380 20.82 -8.91 11.27
CA GLN A 380 20.70 -7.56 11.82
C GLN A 380 19.48 -6.79 11.30
N VAL A 381 18.54 -7.47 10.64
CA VAL A 381 17.37 -6.85 10.01
C VAL A 381 16.07 -7.47 10.49
N LEU A 382 15.09 -6.61 10.77
CA LEU A 382 13.69 -6.97 10.98
C LEU A 382 12.90 -6.69 9.71
N LEU A 383 12.24 -7.72 9.17
CA LEU A 383 11.42 -7.57 7.97
C LEU A 383 9.99 -7.16 8.32
N ARG A 384 9.39 -6.32 7.48
CA ARG A 384 7.97 -5.99 7.55
C ARG A 384 7.14 -7.27 7.50
N GLY A 385 6.19 -7.42 8.43
CA GLY A 385 5.34 -8.62 8.55
C GLY A 385 5.78 -9.57 9.66
N SER A 386 7.02 -9.46 10.13
CA SER A 386 7.44 -10.05 11.40
C SER A 386 6.83 -9.31 12.59
N ALA A 387 6.83 -9.95 13.76
CA ALA A 387 6.46 -9.33 15.03
C ALA A 387 7.57 -9.57 16.06
N LEU A 388 7.88 -8.53 16.86
CA LEU A 388 8.84 -8.65 17.95
C LEU A 388 8.25 -9.52 19.07
N ARG A 389 9.04 -10.43 19.63
CA ARG A 389 8.64 -11.31 20.74
C ARG A 389 9.79 -11.40 21.74
N ASN A 390 9.47 -11.64 23.00
CA ASN A 390 10.44 -11.92 24.07
C ASN A 390 11.59 -10.89 24.18
N THR A 391 11.32 -9.64 23.80
CA THR A 391 12.29 -8.53 23.88
C THR A 391 11.49 -7.28 24.22
N GLU A 392 11.85 -6.57 25.29
CA GLU A 392 11.03 -5.47 25.81
C GLU A 392 10.93 -4.33 24.79
N TRP A 393 12.06 -3.98 24.18
CA TRP A 393 12.14 -2.97 23.16
C TRP A 393 13.29 -3.23 22.18
N VAL A 394 13.11 -2.76 20.96
CA VAL A 394 14.15 -2.69 19.92
C VAL A 394 14.12 -1.31 19.30
N ILE A 395 15.29 -0.68 19.17
CA ILE A 395 15.50 0.56 18.44
C ILE A 395 16.17 0.20 17.11
N GLY A 396 15.65 0.72 16.02
CA GLY A 396 16.20 0.47 14.70
C GLY A 396 15.89 1.58 13.69
N VAL A 397 16.63 1.56 12.59
CA VAL A 397 16.51 2.50 11.49
C VAL A 397 15.74 1.86 10.34
N VAL A 398 14.73 2.58 9.84
CA VAL A 398 13.96 2.13 8.66
C VAL A 398 14.81 2.29 7.39
N VAL A 399 15.06 1.18 6.69
CA VAL A 399 15.88 1.18 5.46
C VAL A 399 15.06 0.99 4.19
N MET A 400 14.00 0.18 4.22
CA MET A 400 13.10 -0.03 3.07
C MET A 400 11.64 0.05 3.50
N THR A 401 10.84 0.78 2.72
CA THR A 401 9.44 1.11 3.03
C THR A 401 8.49 0.66 1.93
N GLY A 402 7.26 0.33 2.33
CA GLY A 402 6.13 0.09 1.45
C GLY A 402 6.50 -0.85 0.31
N ALA A 403 6.47 -0.34 -0.92
CA ALA A 403 6.66 -1.17 -2.09
C ALA A 403 8.12 -1.54 -2.41
N ASP A 404 9.09 -1.07 -1.62
CA ASP A 404 10.47 -1.54 -1.63
C ASP A 404 10.74 -2.60 -0.55
N SER A 405 9.82 -2.81 0.40
CA SER A 405 9.97 -3.85 1.41
C SER A 405 9.89 -5.25 0.80
N LYS A 406 10.67 -6.20 1.33
CA LYS A 406 10.78 -7.55 0.78
C LYS A 406 9.43 -8.27 0.68
N ILE A 407 8.58 -8.14 1.69
CA ILE A 407 7.24 -8.77 1.68
C ILE A 407 6.35 -8.22 0.55
N VAL A 408 6.41 -6.92 0.28
CA VAL A 408 5.57 -6.30 -0.75
C VAL A 408 6.11 -6.64 -2.14
N LEU A 409 7.43 -6.68 -2.31
CA LEU A 409 8.05 -7.16 -3.55
C LEU A 409 7.64 -8.59 -3.89
N ASN A 410 7.60 -9.48 -2.89
CA ASN A 410 7.14 -10.87 -3.06
C ASN A 410 5.63 -11.00 -3.30
N SER A 411 4.83 -10.08 -2.74
CA SER A 411 3.38 -10.11 -2.96
C SER A 411 2.96 -9.79 -4.41
N GLY A 412 3.85 -9.13 -5.16
CA GLY A 412 3.61 -8.72 -6.54
C GLY A 412 2.45 -7.72 -6.68
N ASP A 413 2.17 -7.35 -7.93
CA ASP A 413 0.96 -6.59 -8.22
C ASP A 413 -0.26 -7.50 -8.13
N THR A 414 -1.36 -7.01 -7.55
CA THR A 414 -2.62 -7.77 -7.52
C THR A 414 -3.15 -7.98 -8.94
N PRO A 415 -3.10 -9.20 -9.50
CA PRO A 415 -3.50 -9.43 -10.89
C PRO A 415 -5.03 -9.44 -11.00
N SER A 416 -5.56 -9.13 -12.19
CA SER A 416 -6.94 -9.47 -12.52
C SER A 416 -7.08 -10.98 -12.60
N LYS A 417 -7.55 -11.62 -11.53
CA LYS A 417 -7.86 -13.05 -11.54
C LYS A 417 -8.85 -13.34 -12.69
N ARG A 418 -8.47 -14.24 -13.59
CA ARG A 418 -9.33 -14.82 -14.62
C ARG A 418 -9.34 -16.32 -14.41
N SER A 419 -10.50 -16.95 -14.53
CA SER A 419 -10.54 -18.41 -14.42
C SER A 419 -9.96 -19.04 -15.69
N ILE A 420 -9.31 -20.20 -15.55
CA ILE A 420 -8.86 -21.00 -16.69
C ILE A 420 -10.07 -21.35 -17.59
N MET A 421 -11.20 -21.68 -16.98
CA MET A 421 -12.47 -21.88 -17.67
C MET A 421 -12.93 -20.65 -18.47
N GLU A 422 -12.73 -19.42 -17.97
CA GLU A 422 -13.04 -18.20 -18.73
C GLU A 422 -12.13 -18.05 -19.95
N TYR A 423 -10.86 -18.41 -19.83
CA TYR A 423 -9.94 -18.43 -20.96
C TYR A 423 -10.33 -19.50 -22.00
N GLU A 424 -10.72 -20.70 -21.55
CA GLU A 424 -11.19 -21.77 -22.43
C GLU A 424 -12.54 -21.48 -23.06
N MET A 425 -13.47 -20.89 -22.31
CA MET A 425 -14.75 -20.42 -22.82
C MET A 425 -14.54 -19.39 -23.93
N ASN A 426 -13.57 -18.49 -23.79
CA ASN A 426 -13.22 -17.58 -24.88
C ASN A 426 -12.76 -18.35 -26.13
N LYS A 427 -11.99 -19.44 -26.00
CA LYS A 427 -11.63 -20.32 -27.13
C LYS A 427 -12.85 -21.01 -27.75
N MET A 428 -13.76 -21.52 -26.93
CA MET A 428 -15.00 -22.14 -27.41
C MET A 428 -15.86 -21.15 -28.18
N VAL A 429 -15.98 -19.90 -27.71
CA VAL A 429 -16.69 -18.82 -28.42
C VAL A 429 -16.06 -18.53 -29.79
N TYR A 430 -14.73 -18.64 -29.94
CA TYR A 430 -14.08 -18.52 -31.25
C TYR A 430 -14.33 -19.71 -32.18
N VAL A 431 -14.51 -20.92 -31.62
CA VAL A 431 -14.71 -22.16 -32.41
C VAL A 431 -16.19 -22.37 -32.77
N ASN A 432 -17.12 -21.87 -31.96
CA ASN A 432 -18.56 -22.06 -32.14
C ASN A 432 -19.19 -21.43 -33.40
N PRO A 433 -18.62 -20.42 -34.10
CA PRO A 433 -19.20 -19.93 -35.36
C PRO A 433 -19.06 -20.92 -36.54
N GLY A 434 -18.25 -21.98 -36.41
CA GLY A 434 -17.81 -22.79 -37.56
C GLY A 434 -18.46 -24.17 -37.74
N HIS A 435 -19.10 -24.75 -36.73
CA HIS A 435 -19.41 -26.20 -36.75
C HIS A 435 -20.87 -26.58 -37.02
N HIS A 436 -21.77 -25.63 -37.30
CA HIS A 436 -23.19 -25.92 -37.52
C HIS A 436 -23.62 -26.07 -38.99
N ARG A 437 -22.70 -26.27 -39.94
CA ARG A 437 -23.05 -26.52 -41.35
C ARG A 437 -22.30 -27.70 -41.98
N ARG A 438 -22.39 -28.92 -41.44
CA ARG A 438 -22.02 -30.15 -42.20
C ARG A 438 -22.80 -31.42 -41.80
N HIS A 439 -24.08 -31.32 -41.43
CA HIS A 439 -24.97 -32.50 -41.43
C HIS A 439 -26.37 -32.07 -41.90
N GLY A 440 -26.60 -32.16 -43.21
CA GLY A 440 -27.88 -31.79 -43.80
C GLY A 440 -27.86 -31.69 -45.32
N ARG A 441 -27.14 -32.59 -46.00
CA ARG A 441 -27.25 -32.87 -47.44
C ARG A 441 -26.61 -34.23 -47.65
N ASP A 442 -27.42 -35.28 -47.50
CA ASP A 442 -27.20 -36.65 -48.01
C ASP A 442 -28.49 -37.44 -47.70
N LEU A 443 -29.61 -37.01 -48.28
CA LEU A 443 -30.89 -37.73 -48.31
C LEU A 443 -31.82 -36.97 -49.24
N CYS A 444 -31.64 -37.21 -50.54
CA CYS A 444 -32.57 -37.06 -51.66
C CYS A 444 -31.71 -37.08 -52.93
N ASP A 445 -31.60 -38.25 -53.55
CA ASP A 445 -31.86 -38.44 -54.98
C ASP A 445 -31.77 -39.94 -55.28
N CYS A 446 -32.90 -40.46 -55.77
CA CYS A 446 -33.08 -41.81 -56.29
C CYS A 446 -32.55 -41.92 -57.72
#